data_AF-A0A838WJZ5-F1
#
_entry.id   AF-A0A838WJZ5-F1
#
_cell.length_a   1.000
_cell.length_b   1.000
_cell.length_c   1.000
_cell.angle_alpha   90.00
_cell.angle_beta   90.00
_cell.angle_gamma   90.00
#
_symmetry.space_group_name_H-M   'P 1'
#
loop_
_entity.id
_entity.type
_entity.pdbx_description
1 polymer ?
#
loop_
_entity_poly.entity_id
_entity_poly.type
_entity_poly.pdbx_seq_one_letter_code
_entity_poly.pdbx_strand_id
1 'polypeptide(L)'
;METEQTAKILKQWFESWAKDDIETVINGLSETVIFYAPQNEHNKAIPYLGKRVGRQAVRSAFEIRAQTTQLLDYQLLEFIVEGNKACIISRTQEICQQTEQIFEIEDAQFIVLDEAGKISSWSFYFDPNPEVAAFTANLDTELIQSVQNNQLSVVQSLLVIGANVNIRDQDAKGGFTPLMIAAQQGNAEMVRLLLDSGADPYMLDRASGDSVLHKACQGGSVEVIQLLIEAGAFVNAVSPTGNHATPLHHALQHGHQACAEVLVRAGADLNLTEGIG
;
A
#
# COMPACT_ATOMS: atom_id res chain seq x y z
N MET A 1 -13.74 -40.13 -5.69
CA MET A 1 -14.27 -39.58 -6.96
C MET A 1 -13.24 -39.79 -8.06
N GLU A 2 -13.69 -40.10 -9.26
CA GLU A 2 -12.80 -40.34 -10.42
C GLU A 2 -12.32 -39.02 -11.05
N THR A 3 -11.10 -39.03 -11.59
CA THR A 3 -10.45 -37.86 -12.21
C THR A 3 -11.32 -37.19 -13.28
N GLU A 4 -11.98 -37.98 -14.13
CA GLU A 4 -12.83 -37.46 -15.22
C GLU A 4 -14.06 -36.70 -14.69
N GLN A 5 -14.66 -37.21 -13.61
CA GLN A 5 -15.79 -36.56 -12.96
C GLN A 5 -15.37 -35.24 -12.29
N THR A 6 -14.24 -35.24 -11.58
CA THR A 6 -13.66 -34.03 -10.98
C THR A 6 -13.38 -32.97 -12.05
N ALA A 7 -12.77 -33.37 -13.16
CA ALA A 7 -12.46 -32.46 -14.27
C ALA A 7 -13.73 -31.83 -14.86
N LYS A 8 -14.80 -32.63 -15.04
CA LYS A 8 -16.08 -32.14 -15.54
C LYS A 8 -16.73 -31.11 -14.61
N ILE A 9 -16.78 -31.41 -13.30
CA ILE A 9 -17.35 -30.51 -12.28
C ILE A 9 -16.60 -29.17 -12.27
N LEU A 10 -15.27 -29.23 -12.21
CA LEU A 10 -14.46 -28.02 -12.11
C LEU A 10 -14.48 -27.20 -13.40
N LYS A 11 -14.51 -27.81 -14.58
CA LYS A 11 -14.68 -27.06 -15.84
C LYS A 11 -15.99 -26.27 -15.86
N GLN A 12 -17.10 -26.91 -15.48
CA GLN A 12 -18.40 -26.22 -15.39
C GLN A 12 -18.39 -25.10 -14.35
N TRP A 13 -17.69 -25.32 -13.23
CA TRP A 13 -17.52 -24.29 -12.21
C TRP A 13 -16.70 -23.09 -12.71
N PHE A 14 -15.59 -23.31 -13.42
CA PHE A 14 -14.81 -22.21 -14.04
C PHE A 14 -15.53 -21.53 -15.21
N GLU A 15 -16.39 -22.24 -15.95
CA GLU A 15 -17.25 -21.60 -16.96
C GLU A 15 -18.26 -20.62 -16.33
N SER A 16 -18.65 -20.83 -15.07
CA SER A 16 -19.53 -19.90 -14.34
C SER A 16 -18.80 -18.61 -13.92
N TRP A 17 -17.48 -18.68 -13.69
CA TRP A 17 -16.64 -17.49 -13.45
C TRP A 17 -16.63 -16.55 -14.64
N ALA A 18 -16.41 -17.09 -15.84
CA ALA A 18 -16.37 -16.29 -17.07
C ALA A 18 -17.70 -15.59 -17.39
N LYS A 19 -18.79 -15.98 -16.71
CA LYS A 19 -20.14 -15.42 -16.87
C LYS A 19 -20.55 -14.50 -15.71
N ASP A 20 -19.66 -14.28 -14.75
CA ASP A 20 -19.94 -13.52 -13.52
C ASP A 20 -21.14 -14.06 -12.71
N ASP A 21 -21.37 -15.38 -12.76
CA ASP A 21 -22.46 -16.05 -12.04
C ASP A 21 -22.01 -16.45 -10.62
N ILE A 22 -21.97 -15.45 -9.74
CA ILE A 22 -21.54 -15.59 -8.34
C ILE A 22 -22.35 -16.65 -7.60
N GLU A 23 -23.66 -16.80 -7.86
CA GLU A 23 -24.48 -17.79 -7.16
C GLU A 23 -24.07 -19.22 -7.53
N THR A 24 -23.78 -19.50 -8.79
CA THR A 24 -23.25 -20.81 -9.19
C THR A 24 -21.89 -21.07 -8.57
N VAL A 25 -21.02 -20.05 -8.50
CA VAL A 25 -19.69 -20.15 -7.85
C VAL A 25 -19.84 -20.53 -6.38
N ILE A 26 -20.67 -19.79 -5.63
CA ILE A 26 -20.89 -20.02 -4.18
C ILE A 26 -21.59 -21.36 -3.93
N ASN A 27 -22.55 -21.76 -4.78
CA ASN A 27 -23.22 -23.04 -4.68
C ASN A 27 -22.30 -24.23 -4.97
N GLY A 28 -21.19 -24.01 -5.69
CA GLY A 28 -20.13 -25.01 -5.90
C GLY A 28 -19.35 -25.36 -4.64
N LEU A 29 -19.41 -24.54 -3.58
CA LEU A 29 -18.65 -24.71 -2.35
C LEU A 29 -19.35 -25.64 -1.34
N SER A 30 -18.59 -26.43 -0.60
CA SER A 30 -19.09 -27.17 0.57
C SER A 30 -19.55 -26.20 1.67
N GLU A 31 -20.37 -26.65 2.63
CA GLU A 31 -20.84 -25.77 3.73
C GLU A 31 -19.67 -25.18 4.52
N THR A 32 -18.67 -26.02 4.75
CA THR A 32 -17.37 -25.64 5.29
C THR A 32 -16.32 -25.80 4.20
N VAL A 33 -15.88 -24.70 3.61
CA VAL A 33 -14.74 -24.67 2.69
C VAL A 33 -13.49 -24.24 3.45
N ILE A 34 -12.36 -24.88 3.18
CA ILE A 34 -11.05 -24.37 3.60
C ILE A 34 -10.57 -23.43 2.50
N PHE A 35 -10.76 -22.14 2.70
CA PHE A 35 -10.25 -21.12 1.79
C PHE A 35 -8.90 -20.61 2.31
N TYR A 36 -7.84 -20.73 1.52
CA TYR A 36 -6.50 -20.30 1.90
C TYR A 36 -5.94 -19.32 0.87
N ALA A 37 -5.66 -18.11 1.34
CA ALA A 37 -4.80 -17.14 0.67
C ALA A 37 -3.56 -16.90 1.53
N PRO A 38 -2.36 -16.87 0.94
CA PRO A 38 -1.18 -16.43 1.66
C PRO A 38 -1.35 -14.97 2.10
N GLN A 39 -1.12 -14.69 3.38
CA GLN A 39 -1.02 -13.31 3.87
C GLN A 39 0.41 -12.82 3.63
N ASN A 40 0.57 -11.68 2.95
CA ASN A 40 1.84 -10.99 2.76
C ASN A 40 1.68 -9.51 3.13
N GLU A 41 2.75 -8.73 3.01
CA GLU A 41 2.74 -7.30 3.37
C GLU A 41 1.69 -6.49 2.59
N HIS A 42 1.31 -6.96 1.40
CA HIS A 42 0.42 -6.29 0.45
C HIS A 42 -1.06 -6.56 0.70
N ASN A 43 -1.44 -7.74 1.20
CA ASN A 43 -2.83 -8.12 1.42
C ASN A 43 -3.22 -8.24 2.91
N LYS A 44 -2.32 -7.83 3.82
CA LYS A 44 -2.53 -7.87 5.28
C LYS A 44 -3.80 -7.17 5.77
N ALA A 45 -4.32 -6.20 5.01
CA ALA A 45 -5.52 -5.44 5.33
C ALA A 45 -6.82 -6.25 5.19
N ILE A 46 -6.79 -7.39 4.49
CA ILE A 46 -7.98 -8.23 4.28
C ILE A 46 -8.14 -9.19 5.48
N PRO A 47 -9.12 -8.96 6.36
CA PRO A 47 -9.15 -9.55 7.72
C PRO A 47 -9.35 -11.08 7.78
N TYR A 48 -9.73 -11.68 6.66
CA TYR A 48 -10.01 -13.12 6.52
C TYR A 48 -8.91 -13.93 5.81
N LEU A 49 -7.87 -13.31 5.24
CA LEU A 49 -6.78 -14.08 4.61
C LEU A 49 -5.99 -14.88 5.67
N GLY A 50 -5.47 -16.03 5.26
CA GLY A 50 -4.77 -16.97 6.16
C GLY A 50 -5.66 -17.72 7.17
N LYS A 51 -6.99 -17.58 7.11
CA LYS A 51 -7.94 -18.25 8.02
C LYS A 51 -8.85 -19.22 7.27
N ARG A 52 -9.25 -20.31 7.94
CA ARG A 52 -10.36 -21.15 7.45
C ARG A 52 -11.63 -20.32 7.47
N VAL A 53 -12.29 -20.17 6.33
CA VAL A 53 -13.53 -19.39 6.23
C VAL A 53 -14.63 -20.12 5.48
N GLY A 54 -15.87 -20.03 5.98
CA GLY A 54 -17.04 -20.64 5.34
C GLY A 54 -17.54 -19.85 4.12
N ARG A 55 -18.57 -20.37 3.43
CA ARG A 55 -19.12 -19.77 2.19
C ARG A 55 -19.44 -18.28 2.31
N GLN A 56 -19.93 -17.82 3.47
CA GLN A 56 -20.32 -16.44 3.67
C GLN A 56 -19.13 -15.47 3.53
N ALA A 57 -17.95 -15.85 4.02
CA ALA A 57 -16.77 -15.00 3.90
C ALA A 57 -16.28 -14.95 2.46
N VAL A 58 -16.33 -16.09 1.75
CA VAL A 58 -16.01 -16.16 0.32
C VAL A 58 -16.96 -15.23 -0.45
N ARG A 59 -18.27 -15.30 -0.19
CA ARG A 59 -19.27 -14.40 -0.78
C ARG A 59 -18.93 -12.92 -0.55
N SER A 60 -18.66 -12.52 0.69
CA SER A 60 -18.30 -11.12 0.99
C SER A 60 -17.04 -10.66 0.27
N ALA A 61 -16.05 -11.54 0.06
CA ALA A 61 -14.87 -11.23 -0.75
C ALA A 61 -15.24 -10.90 -2.21
N PHE A 62 -16.10 -11.71 -2.82
CA PHE A 62 -16.58 -11.50 -4.18
C PHE A 62 -17.43 -10.23 -4.33
N GLU A 63 -18.30 -9.95 -3.36
CA GLU A 63 -19.12 -8.73 -3.36
C GLU A 63 -18.27 -7.46 -3.33
N ILE A 64 -17.16 -7.47 -2.58
CA ILE A 64 -16.20 -6.35 -2.56
C ILE A 64 -15.51 -6.23 -3.92
N ARG A 65 -15.00 -7.34 -4.47
CA ARG A 65 -14.34 -7.35 -5.80
C ARG A 65 -15.27 -6.79 -6.88
N ALA A 66 -16.53 -7.23 -6.93
CA ALA A 66 -17.52 -6.78 -7.91
C ALA A 66 -17.85 -5.27 -7.84
N GLN A 67 -17.60 -4.61 -6.71
CA GLN A 67 -17.77 -3.16 -6.57
C GLN A 67 -16.58 -2.36 -7.11
N THR A 68 -15.41 -2.99 -7.22
CA THR A 68 -14.15 -2.31 -7.52
C THR A 68 -13.58 -2.66 -8.89
N THR A 69 -13.89 -3.85 -9.40
CA THR A 69 -13.28 -4.41 -10.61
C THR A 69 -14.33 -5.03 -11.52
N GLN A 70 -14.14 -4.89 -12.82
CA GLN A 70 -14.92 -5.58 -13.84
C GLN A 70 -14.03 -6.55 -14.62
N LEU A 71 -14.50 -7.79 -14.76
CA LEU A 71 -13.85 -8.80 -15.59
C LEU A 71 -13.91 -8.42 -17.07
N LEU A 72 -12.77 -8.42 -17.75
CA LEU A 72 -12.66 -8.20 -19.20
C LEU A 72 -12.40 -9.51 -19.95
N ASP A 73 -11.49 -10.34 -19.44
CA ASP A 73 -11.15 -11.64 -20.03
C ASP A 73 -10.74 -12.66 -18.96
N TYR A 74 -11.00 -13.94 -19.23
CA TYR A 74 -10.62 -15.05 -18.37
C TYR A 74 -10.14 -16.24 -19.21
N GLN A 75 -8.92 -16.71 -18.95
CA GLN A 75 -8.28 -17.80 -19.66
C GLN A 75 -7.75 -18.86 -18.69
N LEU A 76 -8.10 -20.13 -18.92
CA LEU A 76 -7.44 -21.26 -18.26
C LEU A 76 -6.13 -21.58 -19.00
N LEU A 77 -4.99 -21.44 -18.33
CA LEU A 77 -3.67 -21.71 -18.87
C LEU A 77 -3.26 -23.17 -18.63
N GLU A 78 -3.41 -23.65 -17.39
CA GLU A 78 -3.16 -25.06 -17.03
C GLU A 78 -4.32 -25.62 -16.22
N PHE A 79 -4.63 -26.91 -16.43
CA PHE A 79 -5.71 -27.59 -15.75
C PHE A 79 -5.34 -29.06 -15.53
N ILE A 80 -4.77 -29.34 -14.35
CA ILE A 80 -4.26 -30.66 -13.98
C ILE A 80 -5.17 -31.24 -12.91
N VAL A 81 -5.70 -32.44 -13.14
CA VAL A 81 -6.63 -33.11 -12.22
C VAL A 81 -6.11 -34.49 -11.85
N GLU A 82 -6.14 -34.80 -10.56
CA GLU A 82 -5.75 -36.11 -10.03
C GLU A 82 -6.72 -36.53 -8.91
N GLY A 83 -7.52 -37.57 -9.17
CA GLY A 83 -8.55 -38.03 -8.23
C GLY A 83 -9.59 -36.93 -7.98
N ASN A 84 -9.69 -36.46 -6.74
CA ASN A 84 -10.59 -35.36 -6.34
C ASN A 84 -9.88 -34.00 -6.20
N LYS A 85 -8.64 -33.88 -6.67
CA LYS A 85 -7.82 -32.67 -6.55
C LYS A 85 -7.56 -32.07 -7.91
N ALA A 86 -7.40 -30.76 -7.95
CA ALA A 86 -6.98 -30.06 -9.15
C ALA A 86 -5.98 -28.95 -8.84
N CYS A 87 -5.01 -28.78 -9.74
CA CYS A 87 -4.15 -27.61 -9.83
C CYS A 87 -4.52 -26.86 -11.11
N ILE A 88 -4.82 -25.58 -10.99
CA ILE A 88 -5.26 -24.73 -12.09
C ILE A 88 -4.35 -23.52 -12.15
N ILE A 89 -3.91 -23.16 -13.35
CA ILE A 89 -3.33 -21.85 -13.63
C ILE A 89 -4.30 -21.10 -14.52
N SER A 90 -4.71 -19.91 -14.12
CA SER A 90 -5.62 -19.05 -14.89
C SER A 90 -5.03 -17.66 -15.05
N ARG A 91 -5.32 -17.02 -16.18
CA ARG A 91 -5.08 -15.60 -16.41
C ARG A 91 -6.41 -14.87 -16.44
N THR A 92 -6.47 -13.75 -15.73
CA THR A 92 -7.64 -12.89 -15.67
C THR A 92 -7.22 -11.48 -16.05
N GLN A 93 -7.92 -10.87 -17.00
CA GLN A 93 -7.75 -9.45 -17.33
C GLN A 93 -8.96 -8.69 -16.80
N GLU A 94 -8.72 -7.63 -16.06
CA GLU A 94 -9.76 -6.86 -15.39
C GLU A 94 -9.52 -5.36 -15.55
N ILE A 95 -10.58 -4.58 -15.35
CA ILE A 95 -10.51 -3.12 -15.26
C ILE A 95 -10.96 -2.68 -13.87
N CYS A 96 -10.17 -1.82 -13.23
CA CYS A 96 -10.63 -1.14 -12.01
C CYS A 96 -11.70 -0.11 -12.41
N GLN A 97 -12.91 -0.27 -11.88
CA GLN A 97 -14.06 0.59 -12.26
C GLN A 97 -13.87 2.05 -11.84
N GLN A 98 -13.02 2.31 -10.84
CA GLN A 98 -12.75 3.66 -10.36
C GLN A 98 -11.65 4.37 -11.16
N THR A 99 -10.61 3.64 -11.57
CA THR A 99 -9.43 4.22 -12.22
C THR A 99 -9.39 4.00 -13.73
N GLU A 100 -10.27 3.15 -14.26
CA GLU A 100 -10.30 2.68 -15.65
C GLU A 100 -9.01 1.98 -16.11
N GLN A 101 -8.12 1.62 -15.18
CA GLN A 101 -6.88 0.91 -15.50
C GLN A 101 -7.15 -0.58 -15.69
N ILE A 102 -6.60 -1.11 -16.79
CA ILE A 102 -6.60 -2.53 -17.10
C ILE A 102 -5.37 -3.19 -16.47
N PHE A 103 -5.56 -4.33 -15.83
CA PHE A 103 -4.49 -5.15 -15.28
C PHE A 103 -4.74 -6.63 -15.55
N GLU A 104 -3.67 -7.42 -15.48
CA GLU A 104 -3.70 -8.86 -15.66
C GLU A 104 -3.22 -9.56 -14.40
N ILE A 105 -3.86 -10.67 -14.07
CA ILE A 105 -3.53 -11.52 -12.93
C ILE A 105 -3.29 -12.93 -13.45
N GLU A 106 -2.20 -13.55 -13.02
CA GLU A 106 -1.98 -14.98 -13.18
C GLU A 106 -2.10 -15.67 -11.83
N ASP A 107 -3.08 -16.58 -11.73
CA ASP A 107 -3.49 -17.24 -10.50
C ASP A 107 -3.15 -18.72 -10.54
N ALA A 108 -2.45 -19.20 -9.52
CA ALA A 108 -2.32 -20.62 -9.25
C ALA A 108 -3.32 -21.06 -8.17
N GLN A 109 -4.20 -21.99 -8.51
CA GLN A 109 -5.27 -22.46 -7.63
C GLN A 109 -5.13 -23.96 -7.37
N PHE A 110 -5.30 -24.35 -6.11
CA PHE A 110 -5.35 -25.74 -5.68
C PHE A 110 -6.71 -26.03 -5.05
N ILE A 111 -7.48 -26.93 -5.68
CA ILE A 111 -8.86 -27.22 -5.33
C ILE A 111 -9.01 -28.69 -4.95
N VAL A 112 -9.80 -28.96 -3.91
CA VAL A 112 -10.17 -30.32 -3.47
C VAL A 112 -11.69 -30.43 -3.38
N LEU A 113 -12.26 -31.42 -4.06
CA LEU A 113 -13.68 -31.74 -3.99
C LEU A 113 -13.97 -32.79 -2.90
N ASP A 114 -15.11 -32.63 -2.22
CA ASP A 114 -15.68 -33.66 -1.33
C ASP A 114 -16.39 -34.78 -2.10
N GLU A 115 -16.95 -35.74 -1.38
CA GLU A 115 -17.68 -36.89 -1.96
C GLU A 115 -18.96 -36.49 -2.71
N ALA A 116 -19.53 -35.32 -2.38
CA ALA A 116 -20.70 -34.76 -3.07
C ALA A 116 -20.32 -33.93 -4.30
N GLY A 117 -19.03 -33.81 -4.63
CA GLY A 117 -18.53 -33.01 -5.73
C GLY A 117 -18.52 -31.50 -5.45
N LYS A 118 -18.56 -31.10 -4.18
CA LYS A 118 -18.45 -29.69 -3.76
C LYS A 118 -17.03 -29.34 -3.36
N ILE A 119 -16.64 -28.09 -3.54
CA ILE A 119 -15.30 -27.61 -3.19
C ILE A 119 -15.17 -27.50 -1.67
N SER A 120 -14.37 -28.40 -1.10
CA SER A 120 -14.11 -28.50 0.34
C SER A 120 -12.82 -27.81 0.76
N SER A 121 -11.87 -27.66 -0.16
CA SER A 121 -10.66 -26.87 0.02
C SER A 121 -10.35 -26.11 -1.25
N TRP A 122 -9.99 -24.84 -1.11
CA TRP A 122 -9.60 -23.96 -2.18
C TRP A 122 -8.47 -23.06 -1.69
N SER A 123 -7.28 -23.32 -2.20
CA SER A 123 -6.12 -22.46 -1.99
C SER A 123 -5.83 -21.71 -3.30
N PHE A 124 -5.50 -20.44 -3.21
CA PHE A 124 -5.15 -19.63 -4.36
C PHE A 124 -3.91 -18.80 -4.03
N TYR A 125 -3.04 -18.66 -5.03
CA TYR A 125 -1.79 -17.95 -4.98
C TYR A 125 -1.77 -17.01 -6.17
N PHE A 126 -1.80 -15.71 -5.89
CA PHE A 126 -1.54 -14.68 -6.90
C PHE A 126 -0.03 -14.52 -7.06
N ASP A 127 0.45 -14.27 -8.27
CA ASP A 127 1.70 -13.52 -8.43
C ASP A 127 1.45 -12.10 -7.89
N PRO A 128 2.06 -11.67 -6.76
CA PRO A 128 1.66 -10.48 -6.01
C PRO A 128 1.91 -9.13 -6.72
N ASN A 129 2.09 -9.09 -8.04
CA ASN A 129 2.77 -7.97 -8.70
C ASN A 129 1.89 -6.95 -9.46
N PRO A 130 0.70 -7.26 -10.01
CA PRO A 130 -0.09 -6.23 -10.75
C PRO A 130 -1.34 -5.70 -10.01
N GLU A 131 -2.06 -6.54 -9.28
CA GLU A 131 -3.38 -6.19 -8.69
C GLU A 131 -3.24 -5.14 -7.57
N VAL A 132 -2.18 -5.24 -6.75
CA VAL A 132 -1.90 -4.28 -5.67
C VAL A 132 -1.20 -3.03 -6.19
N ALA A 133 -0.27 -3.17 -7.13
CA ALA A 133 0.45 -2.03 -7.70
C ALA A 133 -0.49 -1.08 -8.48
N ALA A 134 -1.47 -1.61 -9.21
CA ALA A 134 -2.49 -0.81 -9.90
C ALA A 134 -3.48 -0.16 -8.92
N PHE A 135 -3.81 -0.81 -7.81
CA PHE A 135 -4.72 -0.25 -6.79
C PHE A 135 -4.08 0.87 -5.96
N THR A 136 -2.76 0.82 -5.72
CA THR A 136 -2.06 1.81 -4.88
C THR A 136 -1.32 2.91 -5.65
N ALA A 137 -0.98 2.73 -6.93
CA ALA A 137 -0.23 3.74 -7.69
C ALA A 137 -0.94 5.10 -7.77
N ASN A 138 -2.27 5.09 -7.83
CA ASN A 138 -3.07 6.32 -7.82
C ASN A 138 -3.22 6.89 -6.40
N LEU A 139 -3.34 6.03 -5.37
CA LEU A 139 -3.41 6.48 -3.98
C LEU A 139 -2.15 7.22 -3.56
N ASP A 140 -1.00 6.75 -4.01
CA ASP A 140 0.32 7.30 -3.75
C ASP A 140 0.48 8.70 -4.37
N THR A 141 0.05 8.84 -5.63
CA THR A 141 0.04 10.13 -6.34
C THR A 141 -0.97 11.10 -5.71
N GLU A 142 -2.18 10.63 -5.41
CA GLU A 142 -3.23 11.41 -4.79
C GLU A 142 -2.86 11.80 -3.35
N LEU A 143 -2.12 10.96 -2.62
CA LEU A 143 -1.60 11.27 -1.30
C LEU A 143 -0.62 12.44 -1.37
N ILE A 144 0.32 12.42 -2.31
CA ILE A 144 1.24 13.54 -2.53
C ILE A 144 0.47 14.82 -2.85
N GLN A 145 -0.47 14.77 -3.81
CA GLN A 145 -1.25 15.95 -4.23
C GLN A 145 -2.14 16.50 -3.12
N SER A 146 -2.83 15.63 -2.37
CA SER A 146 -3.70 16.02 -1.26
C SER A 146 -2.90 16.61 -0.10
N VAL A 147 -1.69 16.12 0.18
CA VAL A 147 -0.76 16.76 1.13
C VAL A 147 -0.30 18.12 0.62
N GLN A 148 0.12 18.23 -0.65
CA GLN A 148 0.51 19.52 -1.25
C GLN A 148 -0.61 20.56 -1.18
N ASN A 149 -1.86 20.14 -1.37
CA ASN A 149 -3.05 20.97 -1.30
C ASN A 149 -3.63 21.14 0.11
N ASN A 150 -2.99 20.58 1.14
CA ASN A 150 -3.44 20.61 2.54
C ASN A 150 -4.88 20.08 2.74
N GLN A 151 -5.19 18.92 2.18
CA GLN A 151 -6.51 18.28 2.26
C GLN A 151 -6.50 17.16 3.31
N LEU A 152 -6.46 17.54 4.59
CA LEU A 152 -6.28 16.60 5.72
C LEU A 152 -7.26 15.41 5.71
N SER A 153 -8.55 15.65 5.43
CA SER A 153 -9.58 14.59 5.40
C SER A 153 -9.38 13.59 4.26
N VAL A 154 -8.88 14.06 3.12
CA VAL A 154 -8.55 13.21 1.96
C VAL A 154 -7.32 12.37 2.31
N VAL A 155 -6.27 12.98 2.84
CA VAL A 155 -5.06 12.29 3.32
C VAL A 155 -5.42 11.19 4.33
N GLN A 156 -6.26 11.49 5.33
CA GLN A 156 -6.69 10.51 6.31
C GLN A 156 -7.41 9.31 5.65
N SER A 157 -8.28 9.59 4.68
CA SER A 157 -9.01 8.55 3.96
C SER A 157 -8.07 7.67 3.13
N LEU A 158 -7.14 8.29 2.39
CA LEU A 158 -6.14 7.61 1.57
C LEU A 158 -5.23 6.69 2.41
N LEU A 159 -4.80 7.16 3.59
CA LEU A 159 -3.98 6.35 4.50
C LEU A 159 -4.76 5.15 5.07
N VAL A 160 -6.05 5.31 5.37
CA VAL A 160 -6.92 4.21 5.83
C VAL A 160 -7.10 3.14 4.76
N ILE A 161 -7.21 3.52 3.48
CA ILE A 161 -7.36 2.57 2.36
C ILE A 161 -6.01 2.05 1.82
N GLY A 162 -4.90 2.39 2.47
CA GLY A 162 -3.60 1.74 2.26
C GLY A 162 -2.61 2.50 1.39
N ALA A 163 -2.78 3.81 1.19
CA ALA A 163 -1.75 4.64 0.54
C ALA A 163 -0.41 4.52 1.28
N ASN A 164 0.70 4.46 0.52
CA ASN A 164 2.02 4.37 1.12
C ASN A 164 2.43 5.73 1.71
N VAL A 165 2.34 5.85 3.04
CA VAL A 165 2.71 7.08 3.77
C VAL A 165 4.16 7.55 3.50
N ASN A 166 5.05 6.65 3.09
CA ASN A 166 6.46 6.91 2.78
C ASN A 166 6.75 6.94 1.27
N ILE A 167 5.72 7.08 0.43
CA ILE A 167 5.88 7.25 -1.01
C ILE A 167 6.83 8.43 -1.30
N ARG A 168 7.60 8.31 -2.37
CA ARG A 168 8.40 9.40 -2.92
C ARG A 168 7.75 9.93 -4.18
N ASP A 169 7.53 11.24 -4.22
CA ASP A 169 7.07 11.95 -5.40
C ASP A 169 8.07 11.73 -6.56
N GLN A 170 7.66 10.99 -7.58
CA GLN A 170 8.53 10.65 -8.71
C GLN A 170 8.74 11.83 -9.68
N ASP A 171 7.85 12.81 -9.65
CA ASP A 171 7.87 13.98 -10.52
C ASP A 171 8.69 15.13 -9.92
N ALA A 172 8.83 15.17 -8.58
CA ALA A 172 9.71 16.09 -7.90
C ALA A 172 11.19 15.66 -8.03
N LYS A 173 12.06 16.56 -8.49
CA LYS A 173 13.52 16.35 -8.60
C LYS A 173 14.19 15.75 -7.35
N GLY A 174 13.62 15.97 -6.17
CA GLY A 174 14.15 15.48 -4.89
C GLY A 174 13.48 14.21 -4.33
N GLY A 175 12.42 13.70 -4.94
CA GLY A 175 11.73 12.52 -4.41
C GLY A 175 11.14 12.73 -3.02
N PHE A 176 10.44 13.87 -2.82
CA PHE A 176 9.94 14.26 -1.50
C PHE A 176 8.88 13.27 -1.01
N THR A 177 8.88 13.00 0.29
CA THR A 177 7.82 12.21 0.93
C THR A 177 6.67 13.12 1.38
N PRO A 178 5.46 12.57 1.61
CA PRO A 178 4.35 13.31 2.22
C PRO A 178 4.78 14.10 3.48
N LEU A 179 5.57 13.45 4.35
CA LEU A 179 6.05 14.08 5.59
C LEU A 179 7.00 15.26 5.32
N MET A 180 7.89 15.17 4.33
CA MET A 180 8.76 16.29 3.94
C MET A 180 7.95 17.49 3.43
N ILE A 181 6.94 17.24 2.62
CA ILE A 181 6.06 18.29 2.06
C ILE A 181 5.32 18.98 3.21
N ALA A 182 4.65 18.22 4.07
CA ALA A 182 3.91 18.74 5.22
C ALA A 182 4.83 19.53 6.19
N ALA A 183 6.04 19.01 6.42
CA ALA A 183 7.04 19.67 7.26
C ALA A 183 7.50 21.01 6.67
N GLN A 184 7.81 21.06 5.37
CA GLN A 184 8.20 22.29 4.68
C GLN A 184 7.07 23.32 4.65
N GLN A 185 5.82 22.89 4.57
CA GLN A 185 4.65 23.76 4.66
C GLN A 185 4.39 24.27 6.08
N GLY A 186 5.07 23.74 7.09
CA GLY A 186 4.86 24.13 8.49
C GLY A 186 3.55 23.63 9.09
N ASN A 187 2.90 22.65 8.46
CA ASN A 187 1.58 22.17 8.83
C ASN A 187 1.64 21.07 9.91
N ALA A 188 1.51 21.48 11.17
CA ALA A 188 1.62 20.57 12.31
C ALA A 188 0.55 19.48 12.36
N GLU A 189 -0.68 19.79 11.94
CA GLU A 189 -1.78 18.82 11.95
C GLU A 189 -1.55 17.69 10.93
N MET A 190 -1.12 18.05 9.71
CA MET A 190 -0.76 17.07 8.69
C MET A 190 0.47 16.25 9.10
N VAL A 191 1.49 16.88 9.69
CA VAL A 191 2.69 16.18 10.20
C VAL A 191 2.30 15.16 11.27
N ARG A 192 1.43 15.53 12.21
CA ARG A 192 0.95 14.62 13.26
C ARG A 192 0.22 13.42 12.66
N LEU A 193 -0.73 13.67 11.74
CA LEU A 193 -1.47 12.61 11.05
C LEU A 193 -0.53 11.62 10.33
N LEU A 194 0.47 12.14 9.61
CA LEU A 194 1.42 11.31 8.86
C LEU A 194 2.33 10.50 9.79
N LEU A 195 2.83 11.09 10.88
CA LEU A 195 3.63 10.39 11.89
C LEU A 195 2.82 9.30 12.60
N ASP A 196 1.59 9.60 13.03
CA ASP A 196 0.67 8.64 13.64
C ASP A 196 0.34 7.48 12.68
N SER A 197 0.40 7.73 11.37
CA SER A 197 0.19 6.74 10.31
C SER A 197 1.49 6.01 9.88
N GLY A 198 2.60 6.20 10.59
CA GLY A 198 3.85 5.47 10.37
C GLY A 198 4.81 6.10 9.35
N ALA A 199 4.69 7.41 9.09
CA ALA A 199 5.70 8.12 8.30
C ALA A 199 7.08 8.04 8.95
N ASP A 200 8.12 7.80 8.13
CA ASP A 200 9.50 7.68 8.56
C ASP A 200 10.18 9.07 8.64
N PRO A 201 10.50 9.59 9.85
CA PRO A 201 11.13 10.90 10.01
C PRO A 201 12.62 10.92 9.60
N TYR A 202 13.22 9.77 9.33
CA TYR A 202 14.64 9.63 8.97
C TYR A 202 14.89 9.69 7.46
N MET A 203 13.83 9.73 6.65
CA MET A 203 13.95 9.81 5.21
C MET A 203 14.68 11.09 4.77
N LEU A 204 15.48 10.95 3.71
CA LEU A 204 16.27 12.05 3.12
C LEU A 204 15.74 12.44 1.74
N ASP A 205 15.78 13.74 1.45
CA ASP A 205 15.65 14.31 0.12
C ASP A 205 16.78 13.77 -0.76
N ARG A 206 16.45 13.22 -1.94
CA ARG A 206 17.45 12.63 -2.85
C ARG A 206 18.31 13.67 -3.55
N ALA A 207 17.85 14.90 -3.69
CA ALA A 207 18.57 15.95 -4.39
C ALA A 207 19.56 16.67 -3.47
N SER A 208 19.10 17.14 -2.30
CA SER A 208 19.96 17.89 -1.36
C SER A 208 20.56 17.03 -0.26
N GLY A 209 19.98 15.86 0.04
CA GLY A 209 20.33 15.07 1.22
C GLY A 209 19.70 15.58 2.51
N ASP A 210 18.83 16.60 2.44
CA ASP A 210 18.13 17.15 3.59
C ASP A 210 17.25 16.10 4.28
N SER A 211 17.29 16.05 5.61
CA SER A 211 16.30 15.28 6.38
C SER A 211 14.96 16.01 6.47
N VAL A 212 13.93 15.33 6.96
CA VAL A 212 12.62 15.94 7.25
C VAL A 212 12.76 17.16 8.17
N LEU A 213 13.67 17.10 9.16
CA LEU A 213 13.92 18.21 10.09
C LEU A 213 14.54 19.43 9.39
N HIS A 214 15.38 19.24 8.36
CA HIS A 214 15.88 20.35 7.55
C HIS A 214 14.71 21.06 6.84
N LYS A 215 13.79 20.28 6.24
CA LYS A 215 12.60 20.83 5.56
C LYS A 215 11.68 21.58 6.53
N ALA A 216 11.45 21.07 7.73
CA ALA A 216 10.73 21.79 8.78
C ALA A 216 11.38 23.14 9.14
N CYS A 217 12.70 23.17 9.20
CA CYS A 217 13.46 24.39 9.47
C CYS A 217 13.40 25.40 8.33
N GLN A 218 13.20 24.97 7.07
CA GLN A 218 12.90 25.87 5.95
C GLN A 218 11.49 26.47 6.09
N GLY A 219 10.52 25.65 6.51
CA GLY A 219 9.12 26.06 6.72
C GLY A 219 8.88 26.97 7.91
N GLY A 220 9.73 26.90 8.95
CA GLY A 220 9.73 27.84 10.08
C GLY A 220 8.68 27.58 11.16
N SER A 221 8.07 26.40 11.19
CA SER A 221 7.07 26.04 12.21
C SER A 221 7.73 25.38 13.41
N VAL A 222 7.69 26.05 14.57
CA VAL A 222 8.20 25.53 15.85
C VAL A 222 7.50 24.25 16.27
N GLU A 223 6.18 24.17 16.08
CA GLU A 223 5.40 22.99 16.44
C GLU A 223 5.82 21.77 15.61
N VAL A 224 6.00 21.94 14.29
CA VAL A 224 6.49 20.85 13.42
C VAL A 224 7.88 20.38 13.86
N ILE A 225 8.79 21.30 14.19
CA ILE A 225 10.14 20.95 14.67
C ILE A 225 10.06 20.13 15.96
N GLN A 226 9.20 20.53 16.91
CA GLN A 226 9.00 19.80 18.15
C GLN A 226 8.46 18.40 17.89
N LEU A 227 7.45 18.26 17.03
CA LEU A 227 6.89 16.95 16.66
C LEU A 227 7.94 16.02 16.04
N LEU A 228 8.80 16.54 15.16
CA LEU A 228 9.84 15.73 14.53
C LEU A 228 10.94 15.33 15.52
N ILE A 229 11.32 16.22 16.45
CA ILE A 229 12.27 15.89 17.53
C ILE A 229 11.69 14.82 18.45
N GLU A 230 10.41 14.94 18.82
CA GLU A 230 9.69 13.94 19.61
C GLU A 230 9.60 12.59 18.88
N ALA A 231 9.47 12.61 17.55
CA ALA A 231 9.54 11.42 16.69
C ALA A 231 10.96 10.86 16.49
N GLY A 232 11.98 11.48 17.11
CA GLY A 232 13.37 10.98 17.12
C GLY A 232 14.26 11.56 16.03
N ALA A 233 13.84 12.59 15.30
CA ALA A 233 14.66 13.20 14.26
C ALA A 233 16.02 13.69 14.81
N PHE A 234 17.09 13.42 14.06
CA PHE A 234 18.44 13.81 14.46
C PHE A 234 18.62 15.33 14.35
N VAL A 235 18.70 16.02 15.49
CA VAL A 235 18.88 17.48 15.59
C VAL A 235 20.17 17.94 14.87
N ASN A 236 21.22 17.13 14.92
CA ASN A 236 22.52 17.39 14.29
C ASN A 236 22.69 16.61 12.97
N ALA A 237 21.61 16.25 12.29
CA ALA A 237 21.70 15.68 10.94
C ALA A 237 22.50 16.62 10.02
N VAL A 238 23.34 16.05 9.17
CA VAL A 238 24.13 16.79 8.18
C VAL A 238 23.70 16.31 6.80
N SER A 239 23.37 17.23 5.90
CA SER A 239 22.99 16.86 4.52
C SER A 239 24.21 16.27 3.78
N PRO A 240 24.21 14.97 3.41
CA PRO A 240 25.40 14.29 2.91
C PRO A 240 25.80 14.65 1.47
N THR A 241 24.87 15.23 0.70
CA THR A 241 25.07 15.53 -0.73
C THR A 241 24.89 17.03 -1.05
N GLY A 242 24.64 17.86 -0.04
CA GLY A 242 24.44 19.30 -0.15
C GLY A 242 25.64 20.10 0.34
N ASN A 243 25.37 21.28 0.91
CA ASN A 243 26.33 22.14 1.59
C ASN A 243 26.75 21.60 2.97
N HIS A 244 26.46 20.35 3.33
CA HIS A 244 26.68 19.83 4.70
C HIS A 244 26.00 20.72 5.77
N ALA A 245 24.88 21.34 5.41
CA ALA A 245 24.08 22.10 6.36
C ALA A 245 23.47 21.18 7.42
N THR A 246 23.11 21.80 8.53
CA THR A 246 22.36 21.20 9.63
C THR A 246 20.97 21.82 9.67
N PRO A 247 19.99 21.24 10.39
CA PRO A 247 18.70 21.90 10.59
C PRO A 247 18.83 23.31 11.16
N LEU A 248 19.81 23.55 12.04
CA LEU A 248 20.08 24.87 12.60
C LEU A 248 20.53 25.87 11.53
N HIS A 249 21.41 25.46 10.61
CA HIS A 249 21.80 26.31 9.47
C HIS A 249 20.58 26.74 8.65
N HIS A 250 19.67 25.82 8.33
CA HIS A 250 18.45 26.16 7.59
C HIS A 250 17.55 27.14 8.36
N ALA A 251 17.33 26.91 9.66
CA ALA A 251 16.53 27.81 10.48
C ALA A 251 17.10 29.23 10.49
N LEU A 252 18.43 29.37 10.61
CA LEU A 252 19.11 30.66 10.60
C LEU A 252 19.10 31.32 9.22
N GLN A 253 19.40 30.55 8.15
CA GLN A 253 19.42 31.03 6.76
C GLN A 253 18.05 31.60 6.33
N HIS A 254 16.96 31.00 6.82
CA HIS A 254 15.59 31.44 6.52
C HIS A 254 15.04 32.45 7.55
N GLY A 255 15.83 32.86 8.54
CA GLY A 255 15.45 33.88 9.53
C GLY A 255 14.49 33.40 10.63
N HIS A 256 14.33 32.09 10.79
CA HIS A 256 13.40 31.49 11.75
C HIS A 256 14.02 31.37 13.14
N GLN A 257 14.20 32.50 13.82
CA GLN A 257 14.88 32.57 15.13
C GLN A 257 14.25 31.65 16.19
N ALA A 258 12.92 31.61 16.30
CA ALA A 258 12.24 30.76 17.28
C ALA A 258 12.53 29.26 17.05
N CYS A 259 12.65 28.85 15.78
CA CYS A 259 13.04 27.50 15.41
C CYS A 259 14.48 27.20 15.83
N ALA A 260 15.41 28.13 15.56
CA ALA A 260 16.80 28.02 15.97
C ALA A 260 16.93 27.88 17.50
N GLU A 261 16.16 28.66 18.28
CA GLU A 261 16.14 28.54 19.74
C GLU A 261 15.67 27.16 20.22
N VAL A 262 14.65 26.58 19.57
CA VAL A 262 14.19 25.22 19.90
C VAL A 262 15.28 24.19 19.59
N LEU A 263 15.94 24.28 18.45
CA LEU A 263 17.03 23.37 18.08
C LEU A 263 18.20 23.46 19.06
N VAL A 264 18.59 24.67 19.47
CA VAL A 264 19.66 24.87 20.47
C VAL A 264 19.26 24.27 21.82
N ARG A 265 18.02 24.47 22.27
CA ARG A 265 17.50 23.82 23.49
C ARG A 265 17.48 22.29 23.36
N ALA A 266 17.30 21.77 22.15
CA ALA A 266 17.32 20.34 21.84
C ALA A 266 18.74 19.78 21.61
N GLY A 267 19.80 20.57 21.81
CA GLY A 267 21.19 20.11 21.73
C GLY A 267 21.83 20.23 20.34
N ALA A 268 21.37 21.16 19.51
CA ALA A 268 22.05 21.49 18.27
C ALA A 268 23.49 21.99 18.53
N ASP A 269 24.46 21.43 17.81
CA ASP A 269 25.87 21.83 17.90
C ASP A 269 26.11 23.08 17.07
N LEU A 270 26.51 24.16 17.75
CA LEU A 270 26.81 25.46 17.15
C LEU A 270 28.15 25.48 16.38
N ASN A 271 28.98 24.44 16.53
CA ASN A 271 30.30 24.37 15.90
C ASN A 271 30.30 23.55 14.60
N LEU A 272 29.19 22.88 14.27
CA LEU A 272 29.04 22.26 12.96
C LEU A 272 28.93 23.38 11.93
N THR A 273 29.83 23.38 10.95
CA THR A 273 29.86 24.36 9.87
C THR A 273 29.40 23.72 8.57
N GLU A 274 28.57 24.42 7.80
CA GLU A 274 28.30 24.04 6.41
C GLU A 274 29.57 24.17 5.55
N GLY A 275 29.74 23.28 4.57
CA GLY A 275 30.89 23.24 3.66
C GLY A 275 30.62 23.95 2.34
N ILE A 276 31.08 25.22 2.22
CA ILE A 276 32.22 25.65 1.39
C ILE A 276 32.64 27.08 1.82
N GLY A 277 33.68 27.18 2.66
CA GLY A 277 34.45 28.42 2.89
C GLY A 277 33.90 29.35 3.96
#